data_AF-A0A378MF54-F1
#
_entry.id   AF-A0A378MF54-F1
#
_cell.length_a   1.000
_cell.length_b   1.000
_cell.length_c   1.000
_cell.angle_alpha   90.00
_cell.angle_beta   90.00
_cell.angle_gamma   90.00
#
_symmetry.space_group_name_H-M   'P 1'
#
loop_
_entity.id
_entity.type
_entity.pdbx_description
1 polymer ?
#
loop_
_entity_poly.entity_id
_entity_poly.type
_entity_poly.pdbx_seq_one_letter_code
_entity_poly.pdbx_strand_id
1 'polypeptide(L)'
;MEARIAELEDQMLDPSFWNDQQGAQTVINEANGLKDTYQAFHQLEEQQENLEVSLELLREELDADLKEQVEEELQTFVRELKDFELKMILSEPYDKTMRS
;
A
#
# COMPACT_ATOMS: atom_id res chain seq x y z
N MET A 1 -6.76 -1.77 -8.96
CA MET A 1 -6.61 -2.82 -7.93
C MET A 1 -7.96 -3.14 -7.29
N GLU A 2 -8.76 -2.14 -6.92
CA GLU A 2 -10.10 -2.30 -6.34
C GLU A 2 -11.04 -3.25 -7.10
N ALA A 3 -11.21 -3.06 -8.42
CA ALA A 3 -12.11 -3.92 -9.20
C ALA A 3 -11.72 -5.41 -9.15
N ARG A 4 -10.41 -5.71 -9.09
CA ARG A 4 -9.90 -7.08 -8.97
C ARG A 4 -10.08 -7.63 -7.55
N ILE A 5 -9.85 -6.80 -6.53
CA ILE A 5 -10.13 -7.17 -5.14
C ILE A 5 -11.61 -7.53 -4.99
N ALA A 6 -12.52 -6.70 -5.50
CA ALA A 6 -13.96 -6.93 -5.45
C ALA A 6 -14.37 -8.20 -6.20
N GLU A 7 -13.78 -8.48 -7.36
CA GLU A 7 -14.00 -9.71 -8.11
C GLU A 7 -13.57 -10.96 -7.32
N LEU A 8 -12.39 -10.92 -6.69
CA LEU A 8 -11.88 -12.04 -5.88
C LEU A 8 -12.72 -12.24 -4.62
N GLU A 9 -13.20 -11.16 -4.00
CA GLU A 9 -14.13 -11.24 -2.86
C GLU A 9 -15.48 -11.83 -3.27
N ASP A 10 -16.02 -11.46 -4.42
CA ASP A 10 -17.26 -12.04 -4.96
C ASP A 10 -17.12 -13.55 -5.23
N GLN A 11 -15.97 -13.98 -5.76
CA GLN A 11 -15.66 -15.42 -5.91
C GLN A 11 -15.67 -16.17 -4.57
N MET A 12 -15.22 -15.54 -3.48
CA MET A 12 -15.23 -16.16 -2.15
C MET A 12 -16.64 -16.32 -1.56
N LEU A 13 -17.64 -15.61 -2.10
CA LEU A 13 -19.05 -15.75 -1.70
C LEU A 13 -19.72 -17.01 -2.27
N ASP A 14 -19.16 -17.61 -3.32
CA ASP A 14 -19.69 -18.84 -3.90
C ASP A 14 -19.50 -20.02 -2.92
N PRO A 15 -20.57 -20.75 -2.53
CA PRO A 15 -20.46 -21.90 -1.63
C PRO A 15 -19.55 -23.02 -2.16
N SER A 16 -19.40 -23.14 -3.47
CA SER A 16 -18.54 -24.11 -4.13
C SER A 16 -17.06 -23.73 -4.14
N PHE A 17 -16.73 -22.47 -3.86
CA PHE A 17 -15.35 -21.98 -3.75
C PHE A 17 -14.54 -22.79 -2.74
N TRP A 18 -15.16 -23.14 -1.61
CA TRP A 18 -14.52 -23.88 -0.53
C TRP A 18 -14.33 -25.38 -0.83
N ASN A 19 -14.87 -25.89 -1.94
CA ASN A 19 -14.69 -27.28 -2.35
C ASN A 19 -13.30 -27.56 -2.93
N ASP A 20 -12.62 -26.55 -3.48
CA ASP A 20 -11.23 -26.63 -3.93
C ASP A 20 -10.33 -25.83 -3.00
N GLN A 21 -9.77 -26.51 -2.01
CA GLN A 21 -8.87 -25.90 -1.03
C GLN A 21 -7.63 -25.26 -1.69
N GLN A 22 -7.10 -25.84 -2.76
CA GLN A 22 -5.90 -25.35 -3.43
C GLN A 22 -6.21 -24.07 -4.20
N GLY A 23 -7.29 -24.06 -4.99
CA GLY A 23 -7.78 -22.89 -5.71
C GLY A 23 -8.20 -21.76 -4.78
N ALA A 24 -8.90 -22.09 -3.69
CA ALA A 24 -9.30 -21.13 -2.67
C ALA A 24 -8.08 -20.42 -2.05
N GLN A 25 -7.03 -21.18 -1.70
CA GLN A 25 -5.81 -20.59 -1.14
C GLN A 25 -5.11 -19.64 -2.11
N THR A 26 -5.10 -19.95 -3.40
CA THR A 26 -4.53 -19.07 -4.44
C THR A 26 -5.30 -17.76 -4.52
N VAL A 27 -6.63 -17.80 -4.59
CA VAL A 27 -7.49 -16.62 -4.67
C VAL A 27 -7.40 -15.77 -3.40
N ILE A 28 -7.36 -16.40 -2.21
CA ILE A 28 -7.14 -15.70 -0.93
C ILE A 28 -5.79 -14.99 -0.90
N ASN A 29 -4.71 -15.66 -1.33
CA ASN A 29 -3.39 -15.07 -1.36
C ASN A 29 -3.30 -13.88 -2.33
N GLU A 30 -3.94 -13.98 -3.50
CA GLU A 30 -4.02 -12.89 -4.46
C GLU A 30 -4.79 -11.70 -3.89
N ALA A 31 -5.96 -11.94 -3.30
CA ALA A 31 -6.79 -10.89 -2.71
C ALA A 31 -6.06 -10.17 -1.56
N ASN A 32 -5.39 -10.92 -0.67
CA ASN A 32 -4.62 -10.34 0.41
C ASN A 32 -3.44 -9.51 -0.11
N GLY A 33 -2.68 -10.03 -1.08
CA GLY A 33 -1.57 -9.28 -1.67
C GLY A 33 -2.01 -7.96 -2.33
N LEU A 34 -3.14 -7.98 -3.06
CA LEU A 34 -3.70 -6.78 -3.67
C LEU A 34 -4.22 -5.79 -2.63
N LYS A 35 -4.89 -6.27 -1.58
CA LYS A 35 -5.37 -5.42 -0.46
C LYS A 35 -4.22 -4.77 0.28
N ASP A 36 -3.16 -5.51 0.57
CA ASP A 36 -1.98 -4.97 1.26
C ASP A 36 -1.32 -3.86 0.43
N THR A 37 -1.23 -4.03 -0.89
CA THR A 37 -0.70 -3.00 -1.79
C THR A 37 -1.62 -1.79 -1.87
N TYR A 38 -2.93 -2.02 -1.99
CA TYR A 38 -3.94 -0.96 -2.02
C TYR A 38 -3.92 -0.11 -0.73
N GLN A 39 -3.89 -0.76 0.43
CA GLN A 39 -3.84 -0.09 1.73
C GLN A 39 -2.55 0.72 1.89
N ALA A 40 -1.40 0.14 1.54
CA ALA A 40 -0.12 0.86 1.62
C ALA A 40 -0.09 2.10 0.70
N PHE A 41 -0.65 1.98 -0.51
CA PHE A 41 -0.76 3.12 -1.42
C PHE A 41 -1.63 4.25 -0.84
N HIS A 42 -2.82 3.92 -0.32
CA HIS A 42 -3.69 4.95 0.27
C HIS A 42 -3.13 5.58 1.54
N GLN A 43 -2.38 4.84 2.34
CA GLN A 43 -1.68 5.40 3.50
C GLN A 43 -0.63 6.44 3.07
N LEU A 44 0.12 6.14 2.01
CA LEU A 44 1.09 7.10 1.44
C LEU A 44 0.38 8.34 0.87
N GLU A 45 -0.75 8.16 0.18
CA GLU A 45 -1.57 9.26 -0.33
C GLU A 45 -2.07 10.17 0.80
N GLU A 46 -2.64 9.61 1.86
CA GLU A 46 -3.10 10.36 3.03
C GLU A 46 -1.95 11.10 3.74
N GLN A 47 -0.79 10.45 3.90
CA GLN A 47 0.38 11.10 4.47
C GLN A 47 0.88 12.27 3.61
N GLN A 48 0.88 12.11 2.28
CA GLN A 48 1.27 13.18 1.37
C GLN A 48 0.31 14.37 1.48
N GLU A 49 -1.01 14.14 1.49
CA GLU A 49 -2.00 15.20 1.63
C GLU A 49 -1.83 15.96 2.96
N ASN A 50 -1.60 15.23 4.07
CA ASN A 50 -1.34 15.83 5.37
C ASN A 50 -0.05 16.67 5.36
N LEU A 51 1.03 16.16 4.76
CA LEU A 51 2.29 16.89 4.61
C LEU A 51 2.12 18.17 3.77
N GLU A 52 1.33 18.11 2.69
CA GLU A 52 1.04 19.28 1.85
C GLU A 52 0.31 20.37 2.64
N VAL A 53 -0.72 20.00 3.42
CA VAL A 53 -1.44 20.93 4.31
C VAL A 53 -0.49 21.56 5.35
N SER A 54 0.31 20.74 6.03
CA SER A 54 1.26 21.24 7.04
C SER A 54 2.33 22.17 6.43
N LEU A 55 2.78 21.89 5.21
CA LEU A 55 3.71 22.75 4.47
C LEU A 55 3.07 24.07 4.03
N GLU A 56 1.79 24.07 3.67
CA GLU A 56 1.04 25.30 3.39
C GLU A 56 0.94 26.18 4.63
N LEU A 57 0.60 25.61 5.78
CA LEU A 57 0.56 26.33 7.06
C LEU A 57 1.92 26.94 7.42
N LEU A 58 3.02 26.20 7.26
CA LEU A 58 4.38 26.71 7.50
C LEU A 58 4.80 27.86 6.57
N ARG A 59 4.23 27.94 5.37
CA ARG A 59 4.48 29.05 4.44
C ARG A 59 3.75 30.31 4.87
N GLU A 60 2.59 30.18 5.49
CA GLU A 60 1.82 31.30 6.01
C GLU A 60 2.40 31.80 7.34
N GLU A 61 2.81 30.89 8.22
CA GLU A 61 3.38 31.20 9.53
C GLU A 61 4.60 30.33 9.84
N LEU A 62 5.71 30.97 10.20
CA LEU A 62 6.92 30.27 10.62
C LEU A 62 6.77 29.79 12.06
N ASP A 63 6.29 28.56 12.22
CA ASP A 63 6.24 27.83 13.49
C ASP A 63 7.35 26.77 13.55
N ALA A 64 8.21 26.85 14.58
CA ALA A 64 9.35 25.96 14.72
C ALA A 64 8.96 24.53 15.14
N ASP A 65 7.91 24.38 15.96
CA ASP A 65 7.42 23.10 16.44
C ASP A 65 6.72 22.35 15.31
N LEU A 66 5.90 23.05 14.52
CA LEU A 66 5.28 22.49 13.31
C LEU A 66 6.34 22.10 12.27
N LYS A 67 7.41 22.89 12.13
CA LYS A 67 8.51 22.58 11.21
C LYS A 67 9.22 21.28 11.59
N GLU A 68 9.48 21.07 12.88
CA GLU A 68 10.09 19.82 13.38
C GLU A 68 9.16 18.63 13.10
N GLN A 69 7.86 18.76 13.38
CA GLN A 69 6.88 17.72 13.08
C GLN A 69 6.86 17.35 11.59
N VAL A 70 6.81 18.35 10.69
CA VAL A 70 6.82 18.11 9.23
C VAL A 70 8.11 17.43 8.77
N GLU A 71 9.26 17.77 9.36
CA GLU A 71 10.52 17.09 9.05
C GLU A 71 10.51 15.61 9.45
N GLU A 72 9.93 15.26 10.60
CA GLU A 72 9.77 13.87 11.05
C GLU A 72 8.78 13.08 10.19
N GLU A 73 7.63 13.67 9.87
CA GLU A 73 6.61 13.09 8.99
C GLU A 73 7.18 12.83 7.59
N LEU A 74 7.92 13.79 7.03
CA LEU A 74 8.55 13.65 5.71
C LEU A 74 9.60 12.52 5.69
N GLN A 75 10.41 12.39 6.75
CA GLN A 75 11.36 11.27 6.85
C GLN A 75 10.65 9.92 6.89
N THR A 76 9.52 9.84 7.59
CA THR A 76 8.70 8.64 7.67
C THR A 76 8.09 8.31 6.31
N PHE A 77 7.46 9.29 5.66
CA PHE A 77 6.89 9.14 4.32
C PHE A 77 7.92 8.65 3.30
N VAL A 78 9.12 9.24 3.27
CA VAL A 78 10.19 8.84 2.33
C VAL A 78 10.65 7.40 2.57
N ARG A 79 10.69 6.95 3.82
CA ARG A 79 11.02 5.55 4.14
C ARG A 79 9.93 4.61 3.66
N GLU A 80 8.67 4.90 3.98
CA GLU A 80 7.54 4.06 3.61
C GLU A 80 7.34 4.00 2.09
N LEU A 81 7.56 5.11 1.38
CA LEU A 81 7.53 5.15 -0.08
C LEU A 81 8.60 4.23 -0.68
N LYS A 82 9.82 4.23 -0.15
CA LYS A 82 10.89 3.33 -0.62
C LYS A 82 10.57 1.86 -0.36
N ASP A 83 10.00 1.54 0.80
CA ASP A 83 9.59 0.18 1.13
C ASP A 83 8.46 -0.29 0.20
N PHE A 84 7.53 0.60 -0.12
CA PHE A 84 6.47 0.36 -1.09
C PHE A 84 7.01 0.13 -2.51
N GLU A 85 7.92 0.99 -2.98
CA GLU A 85 8.60 0.83 -4.28
C GLU A 85 9.34 -0.52 -4.37
N LEU A 86 10.07 -0.89 -3.32
CA LEU A 86 10.76 -2.18 -3.26
C LEU A 86 9.77 -3.35 -3.32
N LYS A 87 8.68 -3.28 -2.55
CA LYS A 87 7.62 -4.31 -2.58
C LYS A 87 7.02 -4.45 -3.98
N MET A 88 6.78 -3.34 -4.68
CA MET A 88 6.27 -3.35 -6.05
C MET A 88 7.24 -4.04 -7.01
N ILE A 89 8.53 -3.70 -6.96
CA ILE A 89 9.58 -4.36 -7.76
C ILE A 89 9.62 -5.87 -7.51
N LEU A 90 9.57 -6.29 -6.24
CA LEU A 90 9.62 -7.71 -5.85
C LEU A 90 8.34 -8.47 -6.20
N SER A 91 7.22 -7.76 -6.42
CA SER A 91 5.94 -8.36 -6.79
C SER A 91 5.76 -8.56 -8.29
N GLU A 92 6.59 -7.90 -9.12
CA GLU A 92 6.61 -8.16 -10.56
C GLU A 92 7.19 -9.56 -10.87
N PRO A 93 6.72 -10.23 -11.94
CA PRO A 93 7.12 -11.61 -12.26
C PRO A 93 8.62 -11.81 -12.52
N TYR A 94 9.40 -10.72 -12.64
CA TYR A 94 10.80 -10.76 -13.04
C TYR A 94 11.77 -11.24 -11.95
N ASP A 95 11.40 -11.23 -10.66
CA ASP A 95 12.36 -11.56 -9.58
C ASP A 95 12.21 -12.97 -8.97
N LYS A 96 11.29 -13.81 -9.49
CA LYS A 96 11.29 -15.24 -9.16
C LYS A 96 12.50 -16.01 -9.71
N THR A 97 13.40 -15.36 -10.46
CA THR A 97 14.51 -16.02 -11.16
C THR A 97 15.92 -15.70 -10.66
N MET A 98 16.09 -14.95 -9.56
CA MET A 98 17.40 -14.85 -8.87
C MET A 98 17.43 -15.67 -7.58
N ARG A 99 17.18 -16.97 -7.72
CA ARG A 99 17.73 -17.99 -6.81
C ARG A 99 18.57 -18.95 -7.66
N SER A 100 19.87 -18.73 -7.67
CA SER A 100 20.90 -19.69 -8.08
C SER A 100 22.10 -19.49 -7.18
#